data_AF-D2CSF4-F1
#
_entry.id   AF-D2CSF4-F1
#
_cell.length_a   1.000
_cell.length_b   1.000
_cell.length_c   1.000
_cell.angle_alpha   90.00
_cell.angle_beta   90.00
_cell.angle_gamma   90.00
#
_symmetry.space_group_name_H-M   'P 1'
#
loop_
_entity.id
_entity.type
_entity.pdbx_description
1 polymer ?
#
loop_
_entity_poly.entity_id
_entity_poly.type
_entity_poly.pdbx_seq_one_letter_code
_entity_poly.pdbx_strand_id
1 'polypeptide(L)'
;ALDIYRDRERGVPRYNEFRRNLLMIPISKWKDLTDDEEVIEALREVYGDDVEKLDLQVGLHAEKKIKGFAISETAFNIFLLIASRRLEADRFFTTNFNARTYTEKGFEWVNKTETLKD
;
A
#
# COMPACT_ATOMS: atom_id res chain seq x y z
N ALA A 1 8.25 -6.27 15.37
CA ALA A 1 7.43 -6.27 16.61
C ALA A 1 6.69 -4.95 16.81
N LEU A 2 7.39 -3.81 16.78
CA LEU A 2 6.77 -2.49 16.95
C LEU A 2 5.72 -2.17 15.88
N ASP A 3 5.96 -2.50 14.61
CA ASP A 3 5.03 -2.14 13.52
C ASP A 3 3.66 -2.82 13.66
N ILE A 4 3.66 -4.11 13.99
CA ILE A 4 2.43 -4.87 14.31
C ILE A 4 1.70 -4.21 15.50
N TYR A 5 2.43 -3.83 16.55
CA TYR A 5 1.85 -3.16 17.70
C TYR A 5 1.22 -1.82 17.31
N ARG A 6 1.91 -1.00 16.50
CA ARG A 6 1.44 0.33 16.10
C ARG A 6 0.20 0.28 15.21
N ASP A 7 0.11 -0.68 14.29
CA ASP A 7 -1.09 -0.84 13.47
C ASP A 7 -2.31 -1.16 14.34
N ARG A 8 -2.15 -2.06 15.31
CA ARG A 8 -3.19 -2.39 16.30
C ARG A 8 -3.55 -1.22 17.20
N GLU A 9 -2.55 -0.53 17.76
CA GLU A 9 -2.72 0.61 18.67
C GLU A 9 -3.48 1.76 18.00
N ARG A 10 -3.18 2.03 16.72
CA ARG A 10 -3.83 3.09 15.93
C ARG A 10 -5.22 2.70 15.43
N GLY A 11 -5.70 1.49 15.74
CA GLY A 11 -7.01 0.99 15.31
C GLY A 11 -7.08 0.72 13.80
N VAL A 12 -5.95 0.48 13.14
CA VAL A 12 -5.96 0.08 11.73
C VAL A 12 -6.55 -1.33 11.63
N PRO A 13 -7.52 -1.58 10.72
CA PRO A 13 -8.09 -2.90 10.53
C PRO A 13 -7.03 -3.96 10.22
N ARG A 14 -7.25 -5.17 10.73
CA ARG A 14 -6.47 -6.36 10.37
C ARG A 14 -6.70 -6.74 8.91
N TYR A 15 -5.85 -7.61 8.37
CA TYR A 15 -5.72 -7.82 6.92
C TYR A 15 -7.06 -8.08 6.21
N ASN A 16 -7.89 -8.99 6.73
CA ASN A 16 -9.12 -9.36 6.05
C ASN A 16 -10.18 -8.24 6.07
N GLU A 17 -10.33 -7.59 7.22
CA GLU A 17 -11.23 -6.44 7.35
C GLU A 17 -10.72 -5.24 6.53
N PHE A 18 -9.41 -5.05 6.46
CA PHE A 18 -8.79 -4.04 5.61
C PHE A 18 -9.16 -4.24 4.13
N ARG A 19 -9.11 -5.50 3.65
CA ARG A 19 -9.56 -5.86 2.30
C ARG A 19 -11.05 -5.58 2.08
N ARG A 20 -11.92 -5.91 3.04
CA ARG A 20 -13.36 -5.60 2.96
C ARG A 20 -13.62 -4.11 2.83
N ASN A 21 -12.91 -3.29 3.62
CA ASN A 21 -13.03 -1.83 3.56
C ASN A 21 -12.57 -1.24 2.22
N LEU A 22 -11.71 -1.95 1.49
CA LEU A 22 -11.29 -1.60 0.13
C LEU A 22 -12.14 -2.27 -0.96
N LEU A 23 -13.27 -2.89 -0.60
CA LEU A 23 -14.15 -3.63 -1.51
C LEU A 23 -13.43 -4.79 -2.23
N MET A 24 -12.37 -5.33 -1.62
CA MET A 24 -11.63 -6.47 -2.12
C MET A 24 -12.22 -7.78 -1.56
N ILE A 25 -12.08 -8.87 -2.31
CA ILE A 25 -12.51 -10.19 -1.85
C ILE A 25 -11.63 -10.62 -0.66
N PRO A 26 -12.21 -10.90 0.52
CA PRO A 26 -11.45 -11.38 1.67
C PRO A 26 -10.95 -12.82 1.45
N ILE A 27 -9.89 -13.22 2.15
CA ILE A 27 -9.43 -14.60 2.16
C ILE A 27 -10.32 -15.45 3.09
N SER A 28 -10.47 -16.73 2.73
CA SER A 28 -11.21 -17.72 3.54
C SER A 28 -10.29 -18.76 4.17
N LYS A 29 -9.09 -18.94 3.61
CA LYS A 29 -8.06 -19.88 4.04
C LYS A 29 -6.67 -19.35 3.66
N TRP A 30 -5.62 -19.85 4.31
CA TRP A 30 -4.24 -19.40 4.08
C TRP A 30 -3.75 -19.56 2.63
N LYS A 31 -4.23 -20.58 1.93
CA LYS A 31 -3.93 -20.80 0.50
C LYS A 31 -4.52 -19.74 -0.44
N ASP A 32 -5.46 -18.92 0.03
CA ASP A 32 -5.95 -17.78 -0.74
C ASP A 32 -4.95 -16.60 -0.68
N LEU A 33 -4.04 -16.58 0.30
CA LEU A 33 -3.05 -15.52 0.51
C LEU A 33 -1.73 -15.79 -0.23
N THR A 34 -1.22 -17.03 -0.14
CA THR A 34 0.07 -17.44 -0.69
C THR A 34 0.07 -18.92 -1.07
N ASP A 35 0.96 -19.29 -1.99
CA ASP A 35 1.22 -20.69 -2.37
C ASP A 35 2.45 -21.29 -1.64
N ASP A 36 3.11 -20.50 -0.80
CA ASP A 36 4.29 -20.92 -0.03
C ASP A 36 3.87 -21.71 1.22
N GLU A 37 4.13 -23.02 1.20
CA GLU A 37 3.72 -23.93 2.27
C GLU A 37 4.46 -23.66 3.60
N GLU A 38 5.72 -23.20 3.58
CA GLU A 38 6.45 -22.84 4.80
C GLU A 38 5.80 -21.62 5.47
N VAL A 39 5.40 -20.63 4.66
CA VAL A 39 4.67 -19.46 5.15
C VAL A 39 3.30 -19.85 5.68
N ILE A 40 2.57 -20.75 5.02
CA ILE A 40 1.26 -21.23 5.48
C ILE A 40 1.38 -21.94 6.83
N GLU A 41 2.41 -22.78 7.02
CA GLU A 41 2.65 -23.47 8.29
C GLU A 41 2.96 -22.47 9.41
N ALA A 42 3.85 -21.49 9.16
CA ALA A 42 4.15 -20.44 10.12
C ALA A 42 2.92 -19.57 10.48
N LEU A 43 2.07 -19.26 9.49
CA LEU A 43 0.82 -18.54 9.73
C LEU A 43 -0.13 -19.34 10.61
N ARG A 44 -0.24 -20.65 10.38
CA ARG A 44 -1.06 -21.54 11.23
C ARG A 44 -0.52 -21.65 12.65
N GLU A 45 0.79 -21.72 12.83
CA GLU A 45 1.41 -21.78 14.15
C GLU A 45 1.07 -20.54 14.98
N VAL A 46 1.11 -19.36 14.36
CA VAL A 46 0.90 -18.07 15.06
C VAL A 46 -0.58 -17.70 15.20
N TYR A 47 -1.39 -17.91 14.17
CA TYR A 47 -2.78 -17.42 14.10
C TYR A 47 -3.84 -18.54 14.17
N GLY A 48 -3.44 -19.81 14.14
CA GLY A 48 -4.36 -20.94 13.99
C GLY A 48 -5.00 -20.96 12.61
N ASP A 49 -6.28 -21.34 12.54
CA ASP A 49 -7.08 -21.28 11.31
C ASP A 49 -7.95 -20.02 11.21
N ASP A 50 -7.78 -19.07 12.14
CA ASP A 50 -8.57 -17.84 12.21
C ASP A 50 -7.94 -16.72 11.37
N VAL A 51 -8.34 -16.65 10.10
CA VAL A 51 -7.84 -15.65 9.14
C VAL A 51 -8.16 -14.20 9.53
N GLU A 52 -9.15 -13.96 10.40
CA GLU A 52 -9.49 -12.62 10.87
C GLU A 52 -8.44 -12.05 11.85
N LYS A 53 -7.63 -12.92 12.46
CA LYS A 53 -6.53 -12.50 13.33
C LYS A 53 -5.28 -12.09 12.57
N LEU A 54 -5.19 -12.32 11.26
CA LEU A 54 -4.00 -11.98 10.48
C LEU A 54 -3.72 -10.47 10.52
N ASP A 55 -2.58 -10.08 11.08
CA ASP A 55 -2.17 -8.67 11.10
C ASP A 55 -1.92 -8.13 9.69
N LEU A 56 -2.23 -6.84 9.50
CA LEU A 56 -2.12 -6.19 8.20
C LEU A 56 -0.69 -6.30 7.63
N GLN A 57 0.34 -5.91 8.37
CA GLN A 57 1.73 -6.01 7.92
C GLN A 57 2.08 -7.42 7.43
N VAL A 58 1.68 -8.46 8.16
CA VAL A 58 2.00 -9.84 7.82
C VAL A 58 1.30 -10.24 6.53
N GLY A 59 0.01 -9.93 6.41
CA GLY A 59 -0.75 -10.18 5.18
C GLY A 59 -0.15 -9.48 3.97
N LEU A 60 0.23 -8.20 4.07
CA LEU A 60 0.85 -7.46 2.96
C LEU A 60 2.15 -8.09 2.45
N HIS A 61 2.97 -8.64 3.35
CA HIS A 61 4.23 -9.27 2.96
C HIS A 61 4.01 -10.68 2.38
N ALA A 62 3.11 -11.45 2.98
CA ALA A 62 2.80 -12.82 2.56
C ALA A 62 1.97 -12.89 1.28
N GLU A 63 1.19 -11.86 0.96
CA GLU A 63 0.32 -11.84 -0.21
C GLU A 63 1.11 -12.09 -1.50
N LYS A 64 0.62 -13.07 -2.28
CA LYS A 64 1.14 -13.41 -3.60
C LYS A 64 1.07 -12.19 -4.52
N LYS A 65 2.22 -11.81 -5.08
CA LYS A 65 2.35 -10.58 -5.88
C LYS A 65 1.97 -10.83 -7.33
N ILE A 66 1.35 -9.82 -7.93
CA ILE A 66 1.14 -9.75 -9.38
C ILE A 66 2.51 -9.72 -10.06
N LYS A 67 2.66 -10.41 -11.20
CA LYS A 67 3.94 -10.44 -11.93
C LYS A 67 4.41 -9.02 -12.26
N GLY A 68 5.62 -8.68 -11.82
CA GLY A 68 6.22 -7.35 -12.01
C GLY A 68 5.96 -6.36 -10.86
N PHE A 69 5.11 -6.70 -9.90
CA PHE A 69 4.87 -5.86 -8.72
C PHE A 69 5.83 -6.22 -7.59
N ALA A 70 6.38 -5.18 -6.95
CA ALA A 70 7.16 -5.32 -5.72
C ALA A 70 6.30 -5.24 -4.45
N ILE A 71 5.07 -4.72 -4.57
CA ILE A 71 4.11 -4.56 -3.46
C ILE A 71 2.89 -5.47 -3.66
N SER A 72 2.13 -5.69 -2.59
CA SER A 72 0.89 -6.44 -2.68
C SER A 72 -0.23 -5.65 -3.37
N GLU A 73 -1.23 -6.35 -3.89
CA GLU A 73 -2.40 -5.71 -4.49
C GLU A 73 -3.19 -4.93 -3.43
N THR A 74 -3.26 -5.44 -2.20
CA THR A 74 -3.89 -4.74 -1.07
C THR A 74 -3.23 -3.38 -0.81
N ALA A 75 -1.89 -3.32 -0.77
CA ALA A 75 -1.17 -2.05 -0.63
C ALA A 75 -1.38 -1.16 -1.87
N PHE A 76 -1.35 -1.74 -3.08
CA PHE A 76 -1.52 -1.02 -4.32
C PHE A 76 -2.84 -0.23 -4.39
N ASN A 77 -3.94 -0.78 -3.87
CA ASN A 77 -5.24 -0.08 -3.84
C ASN A 77 -5.20 1.22 -3.01
N ILE A 78 -4.47 1.24 -1.89
CA ILE A 78 -4.22 2.47 -1.14
C ILE A 78 -3.32 3.41 -1.92
N PHE A 79 -2.25 2.89 -2.52
CA PHE A 79 -1.33 3.69 -3.34
C PHE A 79 -2.05 4.38 -4.49
N LEU A 80 -2.98 3.69 -5.17
CA LEU A 80 -3.76 4.25 -6.27
C LEU A 80 -4.51 5.51 -5.83
N LEU A 81 -5.23 5.45 -4.71
CA LEU A 81 -5.98 6.60 -4.19
C LEU A 81 -5.05 7.71 -3.70
N ILE A 82 -4.09 7.37 -2.84
CA ILE A 82 -3.29 8.37 -2.13
C ILE A 82 -2.25 9.00 -3.06
N ALA A 83 -1.71 8.29 -4.06
CA ALA A 83 -0.78 8.87 -5.02
C ALA A 83 -1.44 9.97 -5.86
N SER A 84 -2.61 9.71 -6.42
CA SER A 84 -3.38 10.74 -7.14
C SER A 84 -3.74 11.90 -6.21
N ARG A 85 -4.25 11.59 -5.01
CA ARG A 85 -4.66 12.61 -4.04
C ARG A 85 -3.51 13.53 -3.61
N ARG A 86 -2.27 13.03 -3.50
CA ARG A 86 -1.10 13.86 -3.15
C ARG A 86 -0.86 14.98 -4.16
N LEU A 87 -1.13 14.74 -5.44
CA LEU A 87 -0.97 15.76 -6.49
C LEU A 87 -2.22 16.61 -6.61
N GLU A 88 -3.39 15.98 -6.73
CA GLU A 88 -4.66 16.67 -6.99
C GLU A 88 -5.11 17.57 -5.85
N ALA A 89 -4.77 17.24 -4.60
CA ALA A 89 -5.17 18.02 -3.44
C ALA A 89 -4.19 19.15 -3.09
N ASP A 90 -3.03 19.23 -3.75
CA ASP A 90 -2.03 20.26 -3.48
C ASP A 90 -2.15 21.40 -4.50
N ARG A 91 -2.34 22.62 -4.00
CA ARG A 91 -2.38 23.82 -4.84
C ARG A 91 -1.11 23.98 -5.68
N PHE A 92 0.05 23.59 -5.16
CA PHE A 92 1.34 23.77 -5.81
C PHE A 92 1.58 22.81 -6.96
N PHE A 93 0.84 21.69 -7.03
CA PHE A 93 0.80 20.79 -8.18
C PHE A 93 -0.45 20.98 -9.06
N THR A 94 -1.33 21.92 -8.71
CA THR A 94 -2.56 22.23 -9.45
C THR A 94 -2.64 23.72 -9.79
N THR A 95 -3.49 24.48 -9.09
CA THR A 95 -3.81 25.88 -9.39
C THR A 95 -2.61 26.84 -9.41
N ASN A 96 -1.59 26.55 -8.60
CA ASN A 96 -0.37 27.35 -8.47
C ASN A 96 0.84 26.73 -9.20
N PHE A 97 0.69 25.64 -9.94
CA PHE A 97 1.76 25.06 -10.75
C PHE A 97 1.96 25.86 -12.04
N ASN A 98 2.59 27.03 -11.93
CA ASN A 98 2.81 27.97 -13.03
C ASN A 98 4.04 28.87 -12.80
N ALA A 99 4.51 29.51 -13.87
CA ALA A 99 5.69 30.38 -13.85
C ALA A 99 5.55 31.63 -12.96
N ARG A 100 4.34 32.09 -12.65
CA ARG A 100 4.15 33.20 -11.69
C ARG A 100 4.53 32.78 -10.28
N THR A 101 4.18 31.56 -9.87
CA THR A 101 4.53 31.02 -8.56
C THR A 101 5.98 30.53 -8.53
N TYR A 102 6.44 29.84 -9.58
CA TYR A 102 7.74 29.15 -9.61
C TYR A 102 8.89 29.95 -10.23
N THR A 103 8.62 31.14 -10.76
CA THR A 103 9.46 31.87 -11.76
C THR A 103 9.58 31.10 -13.08
N GLU A 104 9.91 31.82 -14.17
CA GLU A 104 10.10 31.18 -15.48
C GLU A 104 11.21 30.12 -15.44
N LYS A 105 12.37 30.47 -14.87
CA LYS A 105 13.51 29.54 -14.76
C LYS A 105 13.20 28.31 -13.90
N GLY A 106 12.52 28.50 -12.78
CA GLY A 106 12.16 27.38 -11.89
C GLY A 106 11.12 26.47 -12.51
N PHE A 107 10.12 27.03 -13.20
CA PHE A 107 9.10 26.23 -13.90
C PHE A 107 9.70 25.46 -15.09
N GLU A 108 10.61 26.09 -15.85
CA GLU A 108 11.33 25.42 -16.93
C GLU A 108 12.23 24.28 -16.40
N TRP A 109 12.89 24.48 -15.26
CA TRP A 109 13.71 23.44 -14.64
C TRP A 109 12.87 22.19 -14.33
N VAL A 110 11.74 22.35 -13.63
CA VAL A 110 10.89 21.23 -13.24
C VAL A 110 10.36 20.47 -14.46
N ASN A 111 10.01 21.16 -15.54
CA ASN A 111 9.50 20.53 -16.77
C ASN A 111 10.58 19.93 -17.68
N LYS A 112 11.87 20.03 -17.31
CA LYS A 112 12.98 19.40 -18.05
C LYS A 112 13.63 18.24 -17.30
N THR A 113 13.38 18.11 -16.00
CA THR A 113 13.92 17.03 -15.17
C THR A 113 12.92 15.87 -15.14
N GLU A 114 13.21 14.78 -15.87
CA GLU A 114 12.28 13.66 -16.04
C GLU A 114 12.63 12.46 -15.16
N THR A 115 13.90 12.32 -14.80
CA THR A 115 14.41 11.13 -14.10
C THR A 115 15.27 11.51 -12.91
N LEU A 116 15.51 10.54 -12.02
CA LEU A 116 16.45 10.70 -10.90
C LEU A 116 17.89 10.98 -11.36
N LYS A 117 18.23 10.64 -12.60
CA LYS A 117 19.59 10.75 -13.15
C LYS A 117 19.89 12.15 -13.69
N ASP A 118 18.88 12.82 -14.22
CA ASP A 118 18.99 14.17 -14.80
C ASP A 118 19.41 15.18 -13.74
#